data_AF-A0A5C6DSP3-F1
#
_entry.id   AF-A0A5C6DSP3-F1
#
_cell.length_a   1.000
_cell.length_b   1.000
_cell.length_c   1.000
_cell.angle_alpha   90.00
_cell.angle_beta   90.00
_cell.angle_gamma   90.00
#
_symmetry.space_group_name_H-M   'P 1'
#
loop_
_entity.id
_entity.type
_entity.pdbx_description
1 polymer ?
#
loop_
_entity_poly.entity_id
_entity_poly.type
_entity_poly.pdbx_seq_one_letter_code
_entity_poly.pdbx_strand_id
1 'polypeptide(L)'
;MTRSRRTFTAQEKLTAVRRYLIDRVPVSDLCDELGLQPTHIYQWQKQLFENGESAFTKPNRKSKTGDAKDKIIEALESKIQLKNEVVAELLQEHVQLKKELGEP
;
A
#
# COMPACT_ATOMS: atom_id res chain seq x y z
N MET A 1 -30.90 -11.85 4.82
CA MET A 1 -30.35 -11.74 3.45
C MET A 1 -29.05 -10.95 3.50
N THR A 2 -27.90 -11.62 3.60
CA THR A 2 -26.59 -10.97 3.57
C THR A 2 -26.35 -10.44 2.16
N ARG A 3 -26.54 -9.13 1.93
CA ARG A 3 -26.18 -8.50 0.65
C ARG A 3 -24.67 -8.69 0.45
N SER A 4 -24.31 -9.63 -0.42
CA SER A 4 -22.93 -9.80 -0.88
C SER A 4 -22.52 -8.48 -1.52
N ARG A 5 -21.63 -7.74 -0.85
CA ARG A 5 -21.15 -6.45 -1.33
C ARG A 5 -20.23 -6.73 -2.50
N ARG A 6 -20.74 -6.57 -3.72
CA ARG A 6 -19.95 -6.71 -4.95
C ARG A 6 -18.81 -5.70 -4.88
N THR A 7 -17.58 -6.21 -4.88
CA THR A 7 -16.38 -5.38 -4.83
C THR A 7 -15.93 -5.12 -6.27
N PHE A 8 -15.70 -3.85 -6.60
CA PHE A 8 -15.13 -3.46 -7.88
C PHE A 8 -13.64 -3.19 -7.68
N THR A 9 -12.82 -3.80 -8.53
CA THR A 9 -11.38 -3.55 -8.59
C THR A 9 -11.10 -2.12 -9.05
N ALA A 10 -9.91 -1.59 -8.77
CA ALA A 10 -9.51 -0.27 -9.23
C ALA A 10 -9.56 -0.15 -10.77
N GLN A 11 -9.21 -1.22 -11.48
CA GLN A 11 -9.24 -1.28 -12.94
C GLN A 11 -10.67 -1.19 -13.49
N GLU A 12 -11.63 -1.95 -12.94
CA GLU A 12 -13.03 -1.91 -13.37
C GLU A 12 -13.65 -0.52 -13.17
N LYS A 13 -13.37 0.12 -12.03
CA LYS A 13 -13.82 1.50 -11.76
C LYS A 13 -13.28 2.47 -12.81
N LEU A 14 -11.99 2.34 -13.14
CA LEU A 14 -11.33 3.20 -14.13
C LEU A 14 -11.90 2.97 -15.53
N THR A 15 -12.17 1.72 -15.92
CA THR A 15 -12.80 1.40 -17.20
C THR A 15 -14.21 1.99 -17.30
N ALA A 16 -15.03 1.88 -16.25
CA ALA A 16 -16.37 2.46 -16.21
C ALA A 16 -16.33 3.99 -16.38
N VAL A 17 -15.46 4.67 -15.63
CA VAL A 17 -15.28 6.13 -15.72
C VAL A 17 -14.72 6.53 -17.09
N ARG A 18 -13.81 5.74 -17.67
CA ARG A 18 -13.27 5.98 -19.01
C ARG A 18 -14.35 5.91 -20.09
N ARG A 19 -15.21 4.88 -20.07
CA ARG A 19 -16.32 4.72 -21.02
C ARG A 19 -17.29 5.91 -20.96
N TYR A 20 -17.58 6.39 -19.77
CA TYR A 20 -18.42 7.57 -19.59
C TYR A 20 -17.76 8.84 -20.15
N LEU A 21 -16.50 9.10 -19.80
CA LEU A 21 -15.83 10.36 -20.12
C LEU A 21 -15.29 10.44 -21.55
N ILE A 22 -14.77 9.34 -22.09
CA ILE A 22 -14.13 9.29 -23.41
C ILE A 22 -15.12 8.81 -24.46
N ASP A 23 -15.74 7.65 -24.22
CA ASP A 23 -16.61 7.01 -25.20
C ASP A 23 -18.03 7.60 -25.20
N ARG A 24 -18.31 8.55 -24.29
CA ARG A 24 -19.59 9.27 -24.13
C ARG A 24 -20.80 8.34 -23.92
N VAL A 25 -20.56 7.14 -23.41
CA VAL A 25 -21.63 6.19 -23.06
C VAL A 25 -22.47 6.80 -21.93
N PRO A 26 -23.81 6.85 -22.03
CA PRO A 26 -24.67 7.34 -20.97
C PRO A 26 -24.43 6.63 -19.63
N VAL A 27 -24.54 7.38 -18.52
CA VAL A 27 -24.42 6.82 -17.17
C VAL A 27 -25.48 5.74 -16.92
N SER A 28 -26.68 5.91 -17.48
CA SER A 28 -27.79 4.96 -17.39
C SER A 28 -27.38 3.58 -17.90
N ASP A 29 -26.85 3.50 -19.12
CA ASP A 29 -26.44 2.24 -19.74
C ASP A 29 -25.30 1.57 -18.95
N LEU A 30 -24.35 2.35 -18.44
CA LEU A 30 -23.26 1.85 -17.59
C LEU A 30 -23.76 1.33 -16.23
N CYS A 31 -24.78 1.97 -15.67
CA CYS A 31 -25.42 1.55 -14.43
C CYS A 31 -26.18 0.23 -14.61
N ASP A 32 -26.85 0.08 -15.75
CA ASP A 32 -27.60 -1.13 -16.10
C ASP A 32 -26.64 -2.31 -16.39
N GLU A 33 -25.55 -2.09 -17.13
CA GLU A 33 -24.52 -3.11 -17.40
C GLU A 33 -23.83 -3.62 -16.12
N LEU A 34 -23.46 -2.69 -15.23
CA LEU A 34 -22.64 -2.99 -14.05
C LEU A 34 -23.48 -3.24 -12.79
N GLY A 35 -24.81 -3.04 -12.86
CA GLY A 35 -25.75 -3.20 -11.75
C GLY A 35 -25.46 -2.25 -10.59
N LEU A 36 -25.09 -1.00 -10.90
CA LEU A 36 -24.67 0.00 -9.93
C LEU A 36 -25.55 1.25 -9.96
N GLN A 37 -25.50 2.05 -8.89
CA GLN A 37 -26.20 3.32 -8.85
C GLN A 37 -25.33 4.43 -9.47
N PRO A 38 -25.91 5.42 -10.17
CA PRO A 38 -25.17 6.53 -10.79
C PRO A 38 -24.21 7.26 -9.84
N THR A 39 -24.57 7.35 -8.57
CA THR A 39 -23.75 7.93 -7.49
C THR A 39 -22.35 7.31 -7.39
N HIS A 40 -22.21 6.02 -7.67
CA HIS A 40 -20.91 5.34 -7.64
C HIS A 40 -20.00 5.80 -8.79
N ILE A 41 -20.53 5.98 -10.00
CA ILE A 41 -19.76 6.47 -11.15
C ILE A 41 -19.27 7.90 -10.88
N TYR A 42 -20.14 8.77 -10.37
CA TYR A 42 -19.75 10.14 -10.03
C TYR A 42 -18.71 10.18 -8.90
N GLN A 43 -18.83 9.29 -7.91
CA GLN A 43 -17.83 9.18 -6.85
C GLN A 43 -16.47 8.72 -7.39
N TRP A 44 -16.45 7.73 -8.29
CA TRP A 44 -15.20 7.28 -8.90
C TRP A 44 -14.61 8.32 -9.84
N GLN A 45 -15.43 9.06 -10.58
CA GLN A 45 -15.01 10.20 -11.39
C GLN A 45 -14.34 11.26 -10.51
N LYS A 46 -14.96 11.63 -9.39
CA LYS A 46 -14.39 12.59 -8.43
C LYS A 46 -13.04 12.09 -7.89
N GLN A 47 -12.98 10.84 -7.43
CA GLN A 47 -11.75 10.22 -6.94
C GLN A 47 -10.64 10.19 -7.99
N LEU A 48 -10.99 9.95 -9.26
CA LEU A 48 -10.04 9.95 -10.37
C LEU A 48 -9.44 11.35 -10.58
N PHE A 49 -10.26 12.40 -10.53
CA PHE A 49 -9.77 13.77 -10.74
C PHE A 49 -9.04 14.34 -9.53
N GLU A 50 -9.46 14.02 -8.31
CA GLU A 50 -8.75 14.40 -7.09
C GLU A 50 -7.33 13.82 -7.03
N ASN A 51 -7.16 12.56 -7.47
CA ASN A 51 -5.84 11.93 -7.57
C ASN A 51 -5.18 12.18 -8.93
N GLY A 52 -5.87 12.86 -9.86
CA GLY A 52 -5.43 13.05 -11.23
C GLY A 52 -4.17 13.90 -11.34
N GLU A 53 -3.99 14.87 -10.44
CA GLU A 53 -2.78 15.69 -10.37
C GLU A 53 -1.52 14.81 -10.22
N SER A 54 -1.58 13.77 -9.39
CA SER A 54 -0.46 12.85 -9.16
C SER A 54 -0.04 12.09 -10.43
N ALA A 55 -0.95 11.90 -11.40
CA ALA A 55 -0.65 11.26 -12.67
C ALA A 55 0.09 12.19 -13.66
N PHE A 56 -0.07 13.52 -13.53
CA PHE A 56 0.58 14.51 -14.38
C PHE A 56 1.83 15.12 -13.74
N THR A 57 1.97 15.01 -12.41
CA THR A 57 3.26 15.22 -11.78
C THR A 57 4.21 14.14 -12.27
N LYS A 58 5.11 14.49 -13.20
CA LYS A 58 6.32 13.69 -13.42
C LYS A 58 6.92 13.47 -12.02
N PRO A 59 7.33 12.25 -11.65
CA PRO A 59 8.15 12.10 -10.46
C PRO A 59 9.32 13.02 -10.70
N ASN A 60 9.34 14.14 -9.97
CA ASN A 60 10.49 15.01 -9.95
C ASN A 60 11.62 14.04 -9.64
N ARG A 61 12.72 14.03 -10.39
CA ARG A 61 13.86 13.11 -10.17
C ARG A 61 14.39 13.13 -8.71
N LYS A 62 13.83 14.00 -7.88
CA LYS A 62 14.00 14.15 -6.43
C LYS A 62 13.02 13.37 -5.54
N SER A 63 11.98 12.68 -6.03
CA SER A 63 11.28 11.68 -5.19
C SER A 63 12.01 10.34 -5.17
N LYS A 64 13.34 10.40 -5.01
CA LYS A 64 14.14 9.36 -4.36
C LYS A 64 13.71 9.14 -2.90
N THR A 65 12.56 9.63 -2.46
CA THR A 65 12.03 9.40 -1.12
C THR A 65 11.54 7.97 -0.93
N GLY A 66 11.15 7.26 -1.99
CA GLY A 66 10.96 5.80 -1.96
C GLY A 66 12.30 5.13 -1.69
N ASP A 67 13.23 5.24 -2.64
CA ASP A 67 14.60 4.69 -2.53
C ASP A 67 15.34 5.11 -1.25
N ALA A 68 15.18 6.34 -0.76
CA ALA A 68 15.84 6.83 0.44
C ALA A 68 15.19 6.27 1.71
N LYS A 69 13.86 6.13 1.75
CA LYS A 69 13.19 5.45 2.86
C LYS A 69 13.56 3.98 2.87
N ASP A 70 13.57 3.33 1.71
CA ASP A 70 13.93 1.92 1.59
C ASP A 70 15.39 1.67 2.02
N LYS A 71 16.32 2.56 1.64
CA LYS A 71 17.71 2.54 2.14
C LYS A 71 17.83 2.79 3.63
N ILE A 72 17.01 3.69 4.20
CA ILE A 72 16.98 3.93 5.64
C ILE A 72 16.44 2.70 6.37
N ILE A 73 15.40 2.07 5.84
CA ILE A 73 14.82 0.83 6.38
C ILE A 73 15.89 -0.27 6.37
N GLU A 74 16.55 -0.50 5.24
CA GLU A 74 17.61 -1.51 5.10
C GLU A 74 18.78 -1.26 6.08
N ALA A 75 19.20 0.00 6.23
CA ALA A 75 20.26 0.37 7.17
C ALA A 75 19.85 0.16 8.64
N LEU A 76 18.59 0.46 8.99
CA LEU A 76 18.05 0.25 10.33
C LEU A 76 17.88 -1.25 10.63
N GLU A 77 17.39 -2.03 9.68
CA GLU A 77 17.27 -3.50 9.78
C GLU A 77 18.63 -4.15 10.01
N SER A 78 19.64 -3.78 9.23
CA SER A 78 21.02 -4.26 9.40
C SER A 78 21.58 -3.93 10.79
N LYS A 79 21.29 -2.73 11.30
CA LYS A 79 21.73 -2.31 12.63
C LYS A 79 21.03 -3.09 13.75
N ILE A 80 19.76 -3.42 13.58
CA ILE A 80 19.02 -4.28 14.52
C ILE A 80 19.62 -5.68 14.52
N GLN A 81 19.90 -6.25 13.35
CA GLN A 81 20.50 -7.58 13.23
C GLN A 81 21.87 -7.66 13.93
N LEU A 82 22.77 -6.70 13.68
CA LEU A 82 24.07 -6.64 14.35
C LEU A 82 23.94 -6.56 15.87
N LYS A 83 23.02 -5.73 16.36
CA LYS A 83 22.77 -5.60 17.81
C LYS A 83 22.24 -6.90 18.41
N ASN A 84 21.34 -7.60 17.71
CA ASN A 84 20.80 -8.87 18.17
C ASN A 84 21.89 -9.95 18.27
N GLU A 85 22.82 -9.97 17.31
CA GLU A 85 23.96 -10.90 17.32
C GLU A 85 24.89 -10.65 18.50
N VAL A 86 25.33 -9.39 18.70
CA VAL A 86 26.18 -9.02 19.85
C VAL A 86 25.49 -9.31 21.18
N VAL A 87 24.18 -9.05 21.28
CA VAL A 87 23.42 -9.37 22.50
C VAL A 87 23.33 -10.88 22.71
N ALA A 88 23.15 -11.67 21.65
CA ALA A 88 23.11 -13.13 21.76
C ALA A 88 24.46 -13.70 22.24
N GLU A 89 25.58 -13.20 21.72
CA GLU A 89 26.92 -13.58 22.18
C GLU A 89 27.13 -13.23 23.66
N LEU A 90 26.85 -11.99 24.06
CA LEU A 90 26.98 -11.56 25.45
C LEU A 90 26.06 -12.34 26.40
N LEU A 91 24.83 -12.64 25.97
CA LEU A 91 23.90 -13.47 26.75
C LEU A 91 24.43 -14.90 26.89
N GLN A 92 25.02 -15.47 25.84
CA GLN A 92 25.61 -16.80 25.88
C GLN A 92 26.80 -16.85 26.84
N GLU A 93 27.70 -15.87 26.79
CA GLU A 93 28.81 -15.73 27.74
C GLU A 93 28.30 -15.57 29.16
N HIS A 94 27.30 -14.70 29.39
CA HIS A 94 26.68 -14.53 30.70
C HIS A 94 26.05 -15.82 31.24
N VAL A 95 25.36 -16.59 30.39
CA VAL A 95 24.77 -17.88 30.77
C VAL A 95 25.84 -18.91 31.10
N GLN A 96 26.95 -18.95 30.35
CA GLN A 96 28.08 -19.83 30.63
C GLN A 96 28.74 -19.46 31.96
N LEU A 97 29.02 -18.17 32.19
CA LEU A 97 29.56 -17.68 33.45
C LEU A 97 28.64 -18.00 34.64
N LYS A 98 27.32 -17.81 34.51
CA LYS A 98 26.36 -18.20 35.56
C LYS A 98 26.41 -19.70 35.86
N LYS A 99 26.49 -20.54 34.83
CA LYS A 99 26.61 -22.00 35.00
C LYS A 99 27.93 -22.40 35.67
N GLU A 100 29.03 -21.73 35.37
CA GLU A 100 30.33 -21.95 36.00
C GLU A 100 30.37 -21.48 37.46
N LEU A 101 29.72 -20.35 37.75
CA LEU A 101 29.64 -19.76 39.10
C LEU A 101 28.60 -20.44 40.01
N GLY A 102 27.79 -21.36 39.48
CA GLY A 102 26.85 -22.17 40.26
C GLY A 102 25.66 -21.39 40.84
N GLU A 103 25.35 -20.19 40.32
CA GLU A 103 24.15 -19.46 40.70
C GLU A 103 22.96 -19.89 39.81
N PRO A 104 21.81 -20.27 40.40
CA PRO A 104 20.65 -20.81 39.68
C PRO A 104 19.97 -19.81 38.74
#